data_AF-A0A970INR0-F1
#
_entry.id   AF-A0A970INR0-F1
#
_cell.length_a   1.000
_cell.length_b   1.000
_cell.length_c   1.000
_cell.angle_alpha   90.00
_cell.angle_beta   90.00
_cell.angle_gamma   90.00
#
_symmetry.space_group_name_H-M   'P 1'
#
loop_
_entity.id
_entity.type
_entity.pdbx_description
1 polymer ?
#
loop_
_entity_poly.entity_id
_entity_poly.type
_entity_poly.pdbx_seq_one_letter_code
_entity_poly.pdbx_strand_id
1 'polypeptide(L)' 'MDYAQARRYVAGTLKFGMKLGLERMQALMAELGNPQDHLKFIHIAGTNGKGSTSMYVACSLASAGFRV' A
#
# COMPACT_ATOMS: atom_id res chain seq x y z
N MET A 1 -0.65 22.21 -0.98
CA MET A 1 0.53 21.33 -1.04
C MET A 1 0.66 20.85 -2.47
N ASP A 2 1.77 21.14 -3.14
CA ASP A 2 2.08 20.59 -4.47
C ASP A 2 2.67 19.16 -4.37
N TYR A 3 2.83 18.49 -5.52
CA TYR A 3 3.37 17.12 -5.56
C TYR A 3 4.77 17.02 -4.91
N ALA A 4 5.65 17.98 -5.15
CA ALA A 4 7.00 17.97 -4.62
C ALA A 4 7.02 18.21 -3.10
N GLN A 5 6.12 19.04 -2.58
CA GLN A 5 5.89 19.26 -1.16
C GLN A 5 5.32 18.01 -0.49
N ALA A 6 4.33 17.34 -1.10
CA ALA A 6 3.74 16.10 -0.58
C ALA A 6 4.78 14.98 -0.50
N ARG A 7 5.57 14.78 -1.56
CA ARG A 7 6.64 13.77 -1.57
C ARG A 7 7.68 14.02 -0.48
N ARG A 8 8.06 15.29 -0.26
CA ARG A 8 8.99 15.68 0.82
C ARG A 8 8.40 15.42 2.20
N TYR A 9 7.12 15.76 2.40
CA TYR A 9 6.42 15.51 3.66
C TYR A 9 6.41 14.02 4.01
N VAL A 10 6.02 13.15 3.07
CA VAL A 10 6.00 11.69 3.28
C VAL A 10 7.40 11.16 3.57
N ALA A 11 8.42 11.56 2.80
CA ALA A 11 9.80 11.15 3.05
C ALA A 11 10.30 11.56 4.45
N GLY A 12 9.87 12.72 4.94
CA GLY A 12 10.22 13.22 6.27
C GLY A 12 9.68 12.37 7.44
N THR A 13 8.62 11.57 7.22
CA THR A 13 8.03 10.72 8.27
C THR A 13 8.95 9.60 8.74
N LEU A 14 9.96 9.23 7.93
CA LEU A 14 10.92 8.18 8.22
C LEU A 14 12.06 8.62 9.15
N LYS A 15 12.07 9.89 9.62
CA LYS A 15 13.14 10.46 10.46
C LYS A 15 13.49 9.60 11.69
N PHE A 16 12.51 8.88 12.26
CA PHE A 16 12.68 8.06 13.45
C PHE A 16 12.79 6.55 13.16
N GLY A 17 12.96 6.16 11.89
CA GLY A 17 13.04 4.77 11.48
C GLY A 17 11.69 4.03 11.44
N MET A 18 11.76 2.72 11.21
CA MET A 18 10.59 1.85 11.16
C MET A 18 10.28 1.26 12.54
N LYS A 19 9.09 1.55 13.07
CA LYS A 19 8.53 0.83 14.22
C LYS A 19 7.52 -0.20 13.72
N LEU A 20 7.86 -1.48 13.93
CA LEU A 20 6.98 -2.62 13.64
C LEU A 20 5.75 -2.59 14.55
N GLY A 21 4.68 -3.27 14.11
CA GLY A 21 3.37 -3.24 14.76
C GLY A 21 2.31 -2.58 13.87
N LEU A 22 1.04 -2.92 14.09
CA LEU A 22 -0.09 -2.46 13.29
C LEU A 22 -0.89 -1.35 13.98
N GLU A 23 -0.62 -1.03 15.24
CA GLU A 23 -1.45 -0.17 16.09
C GLU A 23 -1.62 1.23 15.50
N ARG A 24 -0.52 1.81 15.00
CA ARG A 24 -0.55 3.13 14.34
C ARG A 24 -1.35 3.11 13.03
N MET A 25 -1.22 2.02 12.28
CA MET A 25 -1.91 1.86 11.01
C MET A 25 -3.40 1.62 11.24
N GLN A 26 -3.76 0.79 12.22
CA GLN A 26 -5.14 0.52 12.63
C GLN A 26 -5.84 1.79 13.13
N ALA A 27 -5.17 2.60 13.96
CA ALA A 27 -5.71 3.90 14.39
C ALA A 27 -5.98 4.82 13.20
N LEU A 28 -5.02 4.92 12.26
CA LEU A 28 -5.20 5.73 11.05
C LEU A 28 -6.35 5.21 10.15
N MET A 29 -6.48 3.90 9.99
CA MET A 29 -7.58 3.32 9.21
C MET A 29 -8.94 3.57 9.85
N ALA A 30 -9.04 3.51 11.19
CA ALA A 30 -10.27 3.83 11.91
C ALA A 30 -10.71 5.28 11.65
N GLU A 31 -9.79 6.25 11.72
CA GLU A 31 -10.06 7.66 11.39
C GLU A 31 -10.49 7.86 9.92
N LEU A 32 -10.05 6.96 9.03
CA LEU A 32 -10.40 6.99 7.60
C LEU A 32 -11.64 6.14 7.25
N GLY A 33 -12.34 5.59 8.25
CA GLY A 33 -13.56 4.81 8.05
C GLY A 33 -13.31 3.38 7.55
N ASN A 34 -12.15 2.81 7.87
CA ASN A 34 -11.74 1.44 7.55
C ASN A 34 -11.87 1.05 6.07
N PRO A 35 -11.16 1.75 5.16
CA PRO A 35 -11.19 1.46 3.73
C PRO A 35 -10.82 0.03 3.35
N GLN A 36 -9.94 -0.59 4.13
CA GLN A 36 -9.49 -1.95 3.92
C GLN A 36 -10.61 -3.01 4.03
N ASP A 37 -11.71 -2.71 4.73
CA ASP A 37 -12.78 -3.70 4.96
C ASP A 37 -13.72 -3.85 3.76
N HIS A 38 -13.71 -2.87 2.84
CA HIS A 38 -14.63 -2.83 1.68
C HIS A 38 -13.93 -2.90 0.32
N LEU A 39 -12.59 -2.93 0.30
CA LEU A 39 -11.79 -3.04 -0.91
C LEU A 39 -11.37 -4.50 -1.15
N LYS A 40 -11.09 -4.85 -2.40
CA LYS A 40 -10.58 -6.17 -2.79
C LYS A 40 -9.06 -6.12 -2.93
N PHE A 41 -8.36 -7.06 -2.29
CA PHE A 41 -6.91 -7.11 -2.29
C PHE A 41 -6.37 -8.48 -2.67
N ILE A 42 -5.19 -8.48 -3.30
CA ILE A 42 -4.31 -9.64 -3.39
C ILE A 42 -3.06 -9.30 -2.59
N HIS A 43 -2.85 -9.99 -1.48
CA HIS A 43 -1.71 -9.76 -0.61
C HIS A 43 -0.54 -10.67 -0.99
N ILE A 44 0.61 -10.09 -1.34
CA ILE A 44 1.80 -10.81 -1.80
C ILE A 44 2.97 -10.56 -0.85
N ALA A 45 3.40 -11.61 -0.17
CA ALA A 45 4.55 -11.61 0.74
C ALA A 45 5.62 -12.63 0.29
N GLY A 46 6.85 -12.47 0.78
CA GLY A 46 7.98 -13.35 0.47
C GLY A 46 9.31 -12.60 0.45
N THR A 47 10.44 -13.30 0.53
CA THR A 47 11.77 -12.66 0.51
C THR A 47 12.08 -12.08 -0.88
N ASN A 48 11.83 -12.88 -1.92
CA ASN A 48 12.10 -12.54 -3.33
C ASN A 48 10.83 -12.64 -4.18
N GLY A 49 10.85 -12.06 -5.38
CA GLY A 49 9.81 -12.26 -6.39
C GLY A 49 8.50 -11.48 -6.19
N LYS A 50 8.24 -10.86 -5.02
CA LYS A 50 7.01 -10.09 -4.75
C LYS A 50 6.63 -9.11 -5.86
N GLY A 51 7.59 -8.32 -6.33
CA GLY A 51 7.36 -7.32 -7.39
C GLY A 51 7.04 -7.95 -8.76
N SER A 52 7.76 -9.00 -9.14
CA SER A 52 7.50 -9.71 -10.40
C SER A 52 6.15 -10.43 -10.35
N THR A 53 5.83 -11.11 -9.24
CA THR A 53 4.54 -11.78 -9.04
C THR A 53 3.39 -10.79 -9.04
N SER A 54 3.51 -9.65 -8.35
CA SER A 54 2.45 -8.63 -8.34
C SER A 54 2.21 -8.06 -9.74
N MET A 55 3.27 -7.88 -10.53
CA MET A 55 3.15 -7.43 -11.91
C MET A 55 2.43 -8.47 -12.79
N TYR A 56 2.80 -9.76 -12.69
CA TYR A 56 2.12 -10.80 -13.47
C TYR A 56 0.65 -10.94 -13.11
N VAL A 57 0.30 -10.85 -11.83
CA VAL A 57 -1.09 -10.85 -11.36
C VAL A 57 -1.84 -9.64 -11.92
N ALA A 58 -1.28 -8.44 -11.82
CA ALA A 58 -1.90 -7.22 -12.33
C ALA A 58 -2.13 -7.31 -13.85
N CYS A 59 -1.12 -7.71 -14.64
CA CYS A 59 -1.25 -7.88 -16.09
C CYS A 59 -2.31 -8.91 -16.45
N SER A 60 -2.37 -10.04 -15.75
CA SER A 60 -3.33 -11.10 -16.02
C SER A 60 -4.76 -10.64 -15.74
N LEU A 61 -4.98 -9.95 -14.62
CA LEU A 61 -6.30 -9.41 -14.27
C LEU A 61 -6.72 -8.28 -15.21
N ALA A 62 -5.81 -7.37 -15.57
CA ALA A 62 -6.07 -6.34 -16.56
C ALA A 62 -6.45 -6.95 -17.93
N SER A 63 -5.72 -8.00 -18.36
CA SER A 63 -6.01 -8.72 -19.61
C SER A 63 -7.36 -9.43 -19.58
N ALA A 64 -7.82 -9.85 -18.39
CA ALA A 64 -9.14 -10.42 -18.18
C ALA A 64 -10.26 -9.36 -18.02
N GLY A 65 -9.95 -8.08 -18.22
CA GLY A 65 -10.93 -6.98 -18.17
C GLY A 65 -11.23 -6.44 -16.77
N PHE A 66 -10.48 -6.85 -15.74
CA PHE A 66 -10.61 -6.27 -14.41
C PHE A 66 -9.91 -4.91 -14.34
N ARG A 67 -10.53 -3.97 -13.60
CA ARG A 67 -9.85 -2.75 -13.17
C ARG A 67 -8.95 -3.10 -11.99
N VAL A 68 -7.65 -3.03 -12.23
CA VAL A 68 -6.57 -3.26 -11.24
C VAL A 68 -5.59 -2.11 -11.22
#